data_AF-A0A9E5XTA3-F1
#
_entry.id   AF-A0A9E5XTA3-F1
#
_cell.length_a   1.000
_cell.length_b   1.000
_cell.length_c   1.000
_cell.angle_alpha   90.00
_cell.angle_beta   90.00
_cell.angle_gamma   90.00
#
_symmetry.space_group_name_H-M   'P 1'
#
loop_
_entity.id
_entity.type
_entity.pdbx_description
1 polymer ?
#
loop_
_entity_poly.entity_id
_entity_poly.type
_entity_poly.pdbx_seq_one_letter_code
_entity_poly.pdbx_strand_id
1 'polypeptide(L)'
;MKTTIFNFAFFILFLLVFSFCSEEKNGQKTEKAKSKKTQDTLVSKVGRKTVEKNEKRNVIDYFRLLQESKMIDVDCKLIKRKKTWLCESEKNEAGFSSRKEAVVDIKNGYIQIVDEGTGGGALITEIALFKTTDKKDIIGVNTYFADGMLQMSSFPPTFYSYKDTSLVSLKNIFPKTDPNMFFIKPYDLEKELIGSYYILPHYGTNIKFCLDSSFVSLREESFKKNIKTYEFTYLFDKEKGKFLLKK
;
A
#
# COMPACT_ATOMS: atom_id res chain seq x y z
N MET A 1 -17.55 -32.00 9.36
CA MET A 1 -17.33 -30.59 9.75
C MET A 1 -16.42 -30.56 10.97
N LYS A 2 -15.12 -30.34 10.77
CA LYS A 2 -14.16 -30.06 11.83
C LYS A 2 -13.52 -28.73 11.49
N THR A 3 -13.79 -27.73 12.30
CA THR A 3 -13.26 -26.38 12.18
C THR A 3 -11.88 -26.39 12.82
N THR A 4 -10.82 -26.39 12.01
CA THR A 4 -9.46 -26.26 12.52
C THR A 4 -9.07 -24.80 12.45
N ILE A 5 -9.26 -24.12 13.57
CA ILE A 5 -8.59 -22.86 13.89
C ILE A 5 -7.15 -23.27 14.23
N PHE A 6 -6.14 -22.94 13.42
CA PHE A 6 -4.76 -22.67 13.88
C PHE A 6 -3.80 -22.35 12.72
N ASN A 7 -3.30 -21.10 12.71
CA ASN A 7 -1.94 -20.64 12.37
C ASN A 7 -1.93 -19.25 11.71
N PHE A 8 -2.41 -18.25 12.46
CA PHE A 8 -2.13 -16.84 12.18
C PHE A 8 -0.98 -16.29 13.06
N ALA A 9 -0.37 -17.14 13.88
CA ALA A 9 0.58 -16.73 14.92
C ALA A 9 2.03 -16.54 14.43
N PHE A 10 2.38 -17.01 13.22
CA PHE A 10 3.78 -16.92 12.75
C PHE A 10 4.12 -15.57 12.09
N PHE A 11 3.12 -14.79 11.67
CA PHE A 11 3.34 -13.47 11.05
C PHE A 11 3.34 -12.32 12.07
N ILE A 12 2.83 -12.54 13.29
CA ILE A 12 2.85 -11.54 14.37
C ILE A 12 4.22 -11.52 15.08
N LEU A 13 5.03 -12.58 14.98
CA LEU A 13 6.31 -12.64 15.67
C LEU A 13 7.38 -11.72 15.05
N PHE A 14 7.24 -11.33 13.78
CA PHE A 14 8.17 -10.36 13.15
C PHE A 14 7.84 -8.90 13.47
N LEU A 15 6.61 -8.61 13.94
CA LEU A 15 6.18 -7.25 14.35
C LEU A 15 6.31 -6.98 15.86
N LEU A 16 6.58 -7.99 16.70
CA LEU A 16 6.65 -7.83 18.17
C LEU A 16 8.06 -7.66 18.75
N VAL A 17 9.14 -7.74 17.95
CA VAL A 17 10.51 -7.55 18.46
C VAL A 17 10.86 -6.07 18.73
N PHE A 18 10.03 -5.11 18.30
CA PHE A 18 10.27 -3.67 18.52
C PHE A 18 9.42 -3.01 19.63
N SER A 19 8.63 -3.77 20.40
CA SER A 19 7.68 -3.16 21.36
C SER A 19 7.84 -3.61 22.81
N PHE A 20 9.08 -3.67 23.31
CA PHE A 20 9.36 -3.78 24.75
C PHE A 20 10.46 -2.79 25.16
N CYS A 21 10.07 -1.57 25.55
CA CYS A 21 10.71 -0.77 26.60
C CYS A 21 10.02 0.60 26.77
N SER A 22 8.84 0.59 27.36
CA SER A 22 8.27 1.65 28.22
C SER A 22 6.88 1.15 28.60
N GLU A 23 6.42 1.07 29.84
CA GLU A 23 6.42 2.14 30.84
C GLU A 23 5.77 1.54 32.10
N GLU A 24 6.28 1.79 33.30
CA GLU A 24 5.53 1.53 34.53
C GLU A 24 5.87 2.58 35.59
N LYS A 25 5.03 3.62 35.69
CA LYS A 25 4.81 4.37 36.94
C LYS A 25 3.35 4.74 37.10
N ASN A 26 2.68 3.96 37.95
CA ASN A 26 1.39 4.22 38.55
C ASN A 26 1.44 5.47 39.47
N GLY A 27 0.39 6.29 39.44
CA GLY A 27 0.27 7.43 40.35
C GLY A 27 -1.08 8.15 40.34
N GLN A 28 -1.98 7.70 41.24
CA GLN A 28 -3.00 8.46 41.99
C GLN A 28 -4.23 9.14 41.32
N LYS A 29 -5.40 8.71 41.83
CA LYS A 29 -6.53 9.45 42.46
C LYS A 29 -6.65 10.96 42.12
N THR A 30 -7.83 11.57 41.90
CA THR A 30 -9.05 11.55 42.74
C THR A 30 -10.21 12.31 42.06
N GLU A 31 -11.44 12.04 42.51
CA GLU A 31 -12.54 12.99 42.77
C GLU A 31 -13.64 13.35 41.76
N LYS A 32 -14.80 13.57 42.39
CA LYS A 32 -16.17 13.71 41.90
C LYS A 32 -16.43 15.13 41.38
N ALA A 33 -17.40 15.28 40.47
CA ALA A 33 -18.57 16.16 40.69
C ALA A 33 -19.58 16.06 39.54
N LYS A 34 -20.84 15.84 39.92
CA LYS A 34 -22.03 16.10 39.11
C LYS A 34 -22.20 17.61 38.94
N SER A 35 -22.52 18.07 37.74
CA SER A 35 -23.30 19.30 37.55
C SER A 35 -24.19 19.18 36.31
N LYS A 36 -25.36 19.78 36.41
CA LYS A 36 -26.58 19.62 35.62
C LYS A 36 -27.03 21.02 35.18
N LYS A 37 -27.44 21.17 33.90
CA LYS A 37 -28.33 22.19 33.27
C LYS A 37 -27.72 22.66 31.94
N THR A 38 -28.34 22.38 30.80
CA THR A 38 -29.51 23.08 30.18
C THR A 38 -29.17 24.50 29.76
N GLN A 39 -29.09 24.75 28.44
CA GLN A 39 -29.93 25.73 27.73
C GLN A 39 -29.62 25.83 26.22
N ASP A 40 -30.71 25.81 25.46
CA ASP A 40 -31.07 26.70 24.35
C ASP A 40 -30.16 26.86 23.12
N THR A 41 -30.59 26.15 22.06
CA THR A 41 -30.96 26.68 20.73
C THR A 41 -30.46 28.07 20.36
N LEU A 42 -29.61 28.16 19.33
CA LEU A 42 -29.67 29.23 18.34
C LEU A 42 -29.13 28.73 16.99
N VAL A 43 -30.07 28.64 16.05
CA VAL A 43 -29.88 28.38 14.63
C VAL A 43 -29.03 29.49 14.02
N SER A 44 -27.85 29.17 13.52
CA SER A 44 -27.14 30.00 12.54
C SER A 44 -26.92 29.20 11.25
N LYS A 45 -27.90 29.33 10.33
CA LYS A 45 -27.71 29.07 8.91
C LYS A 45 -26.74 30.12 8.37
N VAL A 46 -25.44 29.85 8.43
CA VAL A 46 -24.44 30.59 7.66
C VAL A 46 -23.90 29.64 6.60
N GLY A 47 -24.40 29.83 5.38
CA GLY A 47 -24.00 29.08 4.21
C GLY A 47 -22.52 29.32 3.90
N ARG A 48 -21.66 28.40 4.32
CA ARG A 48 -20.29 28.31 3.80
C ARG A 48 -20.30 27.35 2.61
N LYS A 49 -20.67 27.87 1.44
CA LYS A 49 -20.24 27.26 0.17
C LYS A 49 -18.75 27.55 0.04
N THR A 50 -17.91 26.78 0.74
CA THR A 50 -16.52 26.59 0.32
C THR A 50 -16.57 25.81 -0.97
N VAL A 51 -16.60 26.53 -2.09
CA VAL A 51 -16.23 25.99 -3.38
C VAL A 51 -14.77 25.62 -3.24
N GLU A 52 -14.49 24.37 -2.83
CA GLU A 52 -13.17 23.78 -2.89
C GLU A 52 -12.70 23.91 -4.34
N LYS A 53 -11.86 24.92 -4.58
CA LYS A 53 -11.14 25.05 -5.83
C LYS A 53 -10.30 23.78 -5.92
N ASN A 54 -10.72 22.88 -6.79
CA ASN A 54 -10.15 21.54 -6.94
C ASN A 54 -8.73 21.67 -7.48
N GLU A 55 -7.80 21.98 -6.59
CA GLU A 55 -6.40 22.20 -6.94
C GLU A 55 -5.84 20.88 -7.46
N LYS A 56 -5.28 20.95 -8.67
CA LYS A 56 -4.78 19.78 -9.38
C LYS A 56 -3.57 19.21 -8.63
N ARG A 57 -3.78 18.14 -7.88
CA ARG A 57 -2.72 17.40 -7.18
C ARG A 57 -1.96 16.50 -8.15
N ASN A 58 -0.67 16.33 -7.87
CA ASN A 58 0.20 15.37 -8.54
C ASN A 58 0.57 14.23 -7.59
N VAL A 59 1.30 13.22 -8.09
CA VAL A 59 1.64 12.01 -7.31
C VAL A 59 2.45 12.30 -6.04
N ILE A 60 3.28 13.37 -6.01
CA ILE A 60 4.04 13.77 -4.82
C ILE A 60 3.12 14.34 -3.73
N ASP A 61 2.07 15.07 -4.12
CA ASP A 61 1.08 15.58 -3.17
C ASP A 61 0.33 14.42 -2.52
N TYR A 62 -0.06 13.41 -3.32
CA TYR A 62 -0.66 12.19 -2.80
C TYR A 62 0.28 11.36 -1.92
N PHE A 63 1.56 11.26 -2.27
CA PHE A 63 2.56 10.59 -1.43
C PHE A 63 2.61 11.20 -0.02
N ARG A 64 2.69 12.53 0.08
CA ARG A 64 2.69 13.23 1.38
C ARG A 64 1.42 12.96 2.17
N LEU A 65 0.25 13.04 1.54
CA LEU A 65 -1.03 12.75 2.18
C LEU A 65 -1.11 11.30 2.68
N LEU A 66 -0.57 10.34 1.92
CA LEU A 66 -0.50 8.94 2.31
C LEU A 66 0.38 8.75 3.56
N GLN A 67 1.53 9.43 3.64
CA GLN A 67 2.41 9.40 4.82
C GLN A 67 1.77 10.07 6.04
N GLU A 68 1.23 11.28 5.87
CA GLU A 68 0.55 12.03 6.94
C GLU A 68 -0.64 11.24 7.52
N SER A 69 -1.33 10.49 6.66
CA SER A 69 -2.45 9.63 7.05
C SER A 69 -2.03 8.24 7.53
N LYS A 70 -0.72 7.94 7.58
CA LYS A 70 -0.15 6.63 7.94
C LYS A 70 -0.73 5.47 7.13
N MET A 71 -1.02 5.71 5.85
CA MET A 71 -1.55 4.72 4.90
C MET A 71 -0.44 3.96 4.16
N ILE A 72 0.80 4.44 4.26
CA ILE A 72 2.00 3.76 3.77
C ILE A 72 3.06 3.77 4.86
N ASP A 73 3.83 2.70 4.94
CA ASP A 73 4.96 2.56 5.87
C ASP A 73 6.27 2.86 5.15
N VAL A 74 6.43 4.13 4.77
CA VAL A 74 7.64 4.63 4.11
C VAL A 74 8.17 5.79 4.92
N ASP A 75 9.21 5.54 5.71
CA ASP A 75 9.81 6.53 6.60
C ASP A 75 10.91 7.37 5.89
N CYS A 76 10.51 8.08 4.84
CA CYS A 76 11.41 9.02 4.16
C CYS A 76 10.69 10.18 3.50
N LYS A 77 11.38 11.31 3.36
CA LYS A 77 10.87 12.48 2.64
C LYS A 77 11.45 12.48 1.22
N LEU A 78 10.57 12.68 0.23
CA LEU A 78 11.00 12.86 -1.16
C LEU A 78 11.54 14.26 -1.39
N ILE A 79 12.82 14.35 -1.77
CA ILE A 79 13.53 15.60 -2.00
C ILE A 79 14.11 15.58 -3.41
N LYS A 80 13.77 16.59 -4.21
CA LYS A 80 14.32 16.76 -5.55
C LYS A 80 15.70 17.42 -5.46
N ARG A 81 16.73 16.78 -5.99
CA ARG A 81 18.07 17.37 -6.16
C ARG A 81 18.47 17.32 -7.63
N LYS A 82 18.56 18.49 -8.26
CA LYS A 82 18.81 18.63 -9.71
C LYS A 82 17.77 17.84 -10.52
N LYS A 83 18.16 16.72 -11.11
CA LYS A 83 17.33 15.85 -11.97
C LYS A 83 16.92 14.54 -11.27
N THR A 84 17.42 14.26 -10.07
CA THR A 84 17.11 13.05 -9.33
C THR A 84 16.20 13.35 -8.14
N TRP A 85 15.42 12.35 -7.76
CA TRP A 85 14.64 12.37 -6.53
C TRP A 85 15.29 11.43 -5.52
N LEU A 86 15.42 11.91 -4.30
CA LEU A 86 15.98 11.16 -3.19
C LEU A 86 14.90 10.93 -2.15
N CYS A 87 14.85 9.71 -1.62
CA CYS A 87 14.14 9.33 -0.41
C CYS A 87 15.13 9.49 0.75
N GLU A 88 14.98 10.56 1.53
CA GLU A 88 15.85 10.87 2.68
C GLU A 88 15.11 10.50 3.97
N SER A 89 15.65 9.53 4.72
CA SER A 89 15.09 9.14 6.01
C SER A 89 15.30 10.24 7.05
N GLU A 90 14.54 10.20 8.15
CA GLU A 90 14.85 11.05 9.30
C GLU A 90 16.23 10.70 9.88
N LYS A 91 16.83 11.65 10.60
CA LYS A 91 18.10 11.42 11.27
C LYS A 91 17.86 10.47 12.44
N ASN A 92 18.66 9.42 12.53
CA ASN A 92 18.67 8.56 13.72
C ASN A 92 19.30 9.28 14.93
N GLU A 93 19.32 8.62 16.09
CA GLU A 93 19.89 9.17 17.34
C GLU A 93 21.36 9.62 17.21
N ALA A 94 22.10 8.97 16.31
CA ALA A 94 23.48 9.32 16.00
C ALA A 94 23.62 10.44 14.94
N GLY A 95 22.52 11.03 14.49
CA GLY A 95 22.49 12.15 13.55
C GLY A 95 22.66 11.76 12.07
N PHE A 96 22.69 10.47 11.75
CA PHE A 96 22.83 9.96 10.39
C PHE A 96 21.46 9.83 9.71
N SER A 97 21.40 10.24 8.45
CA SER A 97 20.24 10.02 7.57
C SER A 97 20.67 9.12 6.42
N SER A 98 19.81 8.18 6.05
CA SER A 98 20.00 7.38 4.84
C SER A 98 19.39 8.12 3.65
N ARG A 99 20.04 8.03 2.49
CA ARG A 99 19.54 8.59 1.24
C ARG A 99 19.57 7.51 0.19
N LYS A 100 18.40 7.23 -0.39
CA LYS A 100 18.27 6.29 -1.50
C LYS A 100 17.65 7.02 -2.68
N GLU A 101 18.03 6.66 -3.90
CA GLU A 101 17.37 7.20 -5.08
C GLU A 101 15.94 6.68 -5.16
N ALA A 102 15.01 7.54 -5.55
CA ALA A 102 13.62 7.18 -5.78
C ALA A 102 13.28 7.45 -7.25
N VAL A 103 12.53 6.54 -7.86
CA VAL A 103 11.97 6.79 -9.19
C VAL A 103 10.73 7.65 -8.99
N VAL A 104 10.71 8.84 -9.59
CA VAL A 104 9.56 9.74 -9.53
C VAL A 104 9.30 10.28 -10.92
N ASP A 105 8.17 9.87 -11.50
CA ASP A 105 7.67 10.38 -12.77
C ASP A 105 6.34 11.10 -12.54
N ILE A 106 6.43 12.41 -12.34
CA ILE A 106 5.24 13.27 -12.13
C ILE A 106 4.33 13.28 -13.36
N LYS A 107 4.88 13.13 -14.57
CA LYS A 107 4.11 13.19 -15.82
C LYS A 107 3.20 11.97 -15.96
N ASN A 108 3.73 10.79 -15.63
CA ASN A 108 2.97 9.55 -15.65
C ASN A 108 2.31 9.23 -14.29
N GLY A 109 2.58 10.04 -13.27
CA GLY A 109 1.97 9.91 -11.96
C GLY A 109 2.47 8.70 -11.18
N TYR A 110 3.77 8.39 -11.27
CA TYR A 110 4.37 7.19 -10.67
C TYR A 110 5.48 7.54 -9.68
N ILE A 111 5.56 6.76 -8.60
CA ILE A 111 6.67 6.75 -7.65
C ILE A 111 7.04 5.29 -7.35
N GLN A 112 8.34 4.99 -7.30
CA GLN A 112 8.87 3.76 -6.71
C GLN A 112 9.96 4.10 -5.72
N ILE A 113 9.87 3.48 -4.54
CA ILE A 113 10.85 3.57 -3.46
C ILE A 113 11.28 2.14 -3.13
N VAL A 114 12.59 1.92 -3.10
CA VAL A 114 13.20 0.63 -2.76
C VAL A 114 13.95 0.79 -1.45
N ASP A 115 13.52 0.05 -0.45
CA ASP A 115 14.20 -0.03 0.84
C ASP A 115 14.87 -1.40 1.01
N GLU A 116 16.15 -1.47 0.67
CA GLU A 116 17.00 -2.68 0.74
C GLU A 116 17.23 -3.26 2.14
N GLY A 117 16.69 -2.66 3.21
CA GLY A 117 16.85 -3.16 4.59
C GLY A 117 18.30 -3.47 4.98
N THR A 118 18.48 -4.35 5.97
CA THR A 118 19.79 -4.92 6.35
C THR A 118 19.84 -6.45 6.15
N GLY A 119 18.69 -7.08 5.88
CA GLY A 119 18.51 -8.53 5.86
C GLY A 119 18.66 -9.19 4.49
N GLY A 120 19.24 -8.52 3.49
CA GLY A 120 19.48 -9.10 2.16
C GLY A 120 18.28 -9.12 1.21
N GLY A 121 17.19 -8.44 1.55
CA GLY A 121 16.04 -8.23 0.67
C GLY A 121 15.54 -6.80 0.73
N ALA A 122 14.73 -6.42 -0.24
CA ALA A 122 14.20 -5.07 -0.39
C ALA A 122 12.68 -5.05 -0.23
N LEU A 123 12.18 -4.04 0.50
CA LEU A 123 10.78 -3.66 0.47
C LEU A 123 10.59 -2.62 -0.64
N ILE A 124 9.78 -2.95 -1.64
CA ILE A 124 9.50 -2.08 -2.77
C ILE A 124 8.10 -1.52 -2.59
N THR A 125 7.99 -0.19 -2.52
CA THR A 125 6.71 0.52 -2.49
C THR A 125 6.52 1.30 -3.79
N GLU A 126 5.43 1.00 -4.47
CA GLU A 126 5.00 1.64 -5.71
C GLU A 126 3.73 2.44 -5.48
N ILE A 127 3.64 3.59 -6.13
CA ILE A 127 2.48 4.47 -6.09
C ILE A 127 2.17 4.94 -7.50
N ALA A 128 0.91 4.81 -7.91
CA ALA A 128 0.45 5.22 -9.24
C ALA A 128 -0.84 6.03 -9.17
N LEU A 129 -0.87 7.18 -9.87
CA LEU A 129 -2.02 8.07 -9.96
C LEU A 129 -2.84 7.77 -11.23
N PHE A 130 -4.06 7.29 -11.03
CA PHE A 130 -5.04 7.02 -12.07
C PHE A 130 -6.03 8.18 -12.18
N LYS A 131 -6.46 8.48 -13.40
CA LYS A 131 -7.46 9.51 -13.69
C LYS A 131 -8.65 8.91 -14.42
N THR A 132 -9.85 9.11 -13.89
CA THR A 132 -11.12 8.77 -14.54
C THR A 132 -11.48 9.77 -15.63
N THR A 133 -12.50 9.47 -16.44
CA THR A 133 -12.99 10.38 -17.50
C THR A 133 -13.55 11.67 -16.94
N ASP A 134 -14.16 11.64 -15.75
CA ASP A 134 -14.64 12.81 -15.01
C ASP A 134 -13.53 13.56 -14.24
N LYS A 135 -12.25 13.24 -14.53
CA LYS A 135 -11.05 13.87 -13.96
C LYS A 135 -10.89 13.69 -12.45
N LYS A 136 -11.56 12.70 -11.86
CA LYS A 136 -11.28 12.29 -10.47
C LYS A 136 -9.97 11.52 -10.42
N ASP A 137 -9.26 11.74 -9.33
CA ASP A 137 -7.98 11.12 -9.05
C ASP A 137 -8.17 9.91 -8.16
N ILE A 138 -7.50 8.82 -8.50
CA ILE A 138 -7.44 7.59 -7.72
C ILE A 138 -5.96 7.27 -7.55
N ILE A 139 -5.49 7.19 -6.31
CA ILE A 139 -4.10 6.83 -6.01
C ILE A 139 -4.05 5.35 -5.61
N GLY A 140 -3.27 4.55 -6.35
CA GLY A 140 -2.99 3.17 -6.03
C GLY A 140 -1.65 3.03 -5.31
N VAL A 141 -1.59 2.14 -4.34
CA VAL A 141 -0.38 1.81 -3.56
C VAL A 141 -0.18 0.30 -3.59
N ASN A 142 1.04 -0.12 -3.83
CA ASN A 142 1.46 -1.51 -3.76
C ASN A 142 2.78 -1.59 -2.99
N THR A 143 2.89 -2.54 -2.07
CA THR A 143 4.13 -2.81 -1.35
C THR A 143 4.39 -4.32 -1.40
N TYR A 144 5.60 -4.69 -1.79
CA TYR A 144 6.01 -6.08 -1.91
C TYR A 144 7.48 -6.27 -1.54
N PHE A 145 7.82 -7.48 -1.11
CA PHE A 145 9.17 -7.87 -0.73
C PHE A 145 9.88 -8.56 -1.90
N ALA A 146 11.19 -8.34 -2.02
CA ALA A 146 12.05 -8.97 -3.03
C ALA A 146 13.46 -9.25 -2.47
N ASP A 147 13.94 -10.50 -2.47
CA ASP A 147 15.30 -10.87 -2.00
C ASP A 147 16.17 -11.53 -3.07
N GLY A 148 15.80 -11.39 -4.34
CA GLY A 148 16.44 -12.05 -5.48
C GLY A 148 16.03 -13.51 -5.66
N MET A 149 15.56 -14.19 -4.62
CA MET A 149 15.01 -15.56 -4.70
C MET A 149 13.49 -15.58 -4.77
N LEU A 150 12.84 -14.66 -4.08
CA LEU A 150 11.40 -14.56 -3.92
C LEU A 150 10.93 -13.12 -4.08
N GLN A 151 9.89 -12.92 -4.89
CA GLN A 151 9.07 -11.70 -4.92
C GLN A 151 7.65 -12.00 -4.47
N MET A 152 7.16 -11.25 -3.47
CA MET A 152 5.84 -11.50 -2.91
C MET A 152 5.16 -10.24 -2.36
N SER A 153 3.91 -10.03 -2.77
CA SER A 153 2.99 -9.09 -2.13
C SER A 153 2.14 -9.83 -1.09
N SER A 154 2.04 -9.31 0.13
CA SER A 154 1.14 -9.88 1.14
C SER A 154 -0.33 -9.63 0.84
N PHE A 155 -0.64 -8.54 0.13
CA PHE A 155 -2.00 -8.12 -0.19
C PHE A 155 -2.09 -7.52 -1.60
N PRO A 156 -3.29 -7.51 -2.21
CA PRO A 156 -3.53 -6.74 -3.42
C PRO A 156 -3.27 -5.24 -3.23
N PRO A 157 -3.05 -4.47 -4.31
CA PRO A 157 -2.86 -3.03 -4.21
C PRO A 157 -4.07 -2.36 -3.57
N THR A 158 -3.81 -1.36 -2.71
CA THR A 158 -4.85 -0.54 -2.10
C THR A 158 -5.03 0.74 -2.89
N PHE A 159 -6.24 1.31 -2.83
CA PHE A 159 -6.59 2.48 -3.61
C PHE A 159 -7.34 3.49 -2.77
N TYR A 160 -7.09 4.76 -3.04
CA TYR A 160 -7.67 5.87 -2.29
C TYR A 160 -8.14 6.98 -3.22
N SER A 161 -9.14 7.74 -2.76
CA SER A 161 -9.57 9.00 -3.36
C SER A 161 -9.42 10.09 -2.33
N TYR A 162 -9.04 11.30 -2.75
CA TYR A 162 -9.13 12.48 -1.89
C TYR A 162 -10.54 13.05 -1.94
N LYS A 163 -11.18 13.20 -0.78
CA LYS A 163 -12.53 13.73 -0.64
C LYS A 163 -12.66 14.44 0.71
N ASP A 164 -13.33 15.60 0.73
CA ASP A 164 -13.64 16.34 1.96
C ASP A 164 -12.39 16.45 2.86
N THR A 165 -11.31 17.00 2.29
CA THR A 165 -9.99 17.20 2.88
C THR A 165 -9.15 15.98 3.31
N SER A 166 -9.62 14.75 3.07
CA SER A 166 -8.92 13.53 3.52
C SER A 166 -8.84 12.43 2.44
N LEU A 167 -7.91 11.49 2.62
CA LEU A 167 -7.87 10.27 1.81
C LEU A 167 -8.89 9.25 2.33
N VAL A 168 -9.68 8.70 1.42
CA VAL A 168 -10.67 7.67 1.70
C VAL A 168 -10.33 6.43 0.90
N SER A 169 -10.26 5.28 1.58
CA SER A 169 -10.02 3.98 0.93
C SER A 169 -11.20 3.58 0.04
N LEU A 170 -10.89 3.19 -1.20
CA LEU A 170 -11.84 2.73 -2.19
C LEU A 170 -11.96 1.21 -2.16
N LYS A 171 -13.16 0.72 -1.82
CA LYS A 171 -13.47 -0.71 -1.81
C LYS A 171 -13.93 -1.18 -3.19
N ASN A 172 -13.70 -2.46 -3.51
CA ASN A 172 -14.17 -3.12 -4.73
C ASN A 172 -13.73 -2.48 -6.06
N ILE A 173 -12.66 -1.68 -6.02
CA ILE A 173 -12.08 -1.07 -7.21
C ILE A 173 -11.16 -2.02 -7.97
N PHE A 174 -10.49 -2.91 -7.24
CA PHE A 174 -9.65 -3.96 -7.81
C PHE A 174 -10.33 -5.32 -7.61
N PRO A 175 -10.36 -6.18 -8.64
CA PRO A 175 -10.99 -7.49 -8.50
C PRO A 175 -10.21 -8.35 -7.50
N LYS A 176 -10.92 -9.30 -6.86
CA LYS A 176 -10.28 -10.30 -6.02
C LYS A 176 -9.36 -11.17 -6.89
N THR A 177 -8.17 -11.44 -6.38
CA THR A 177 -7.15 -12.27 -7.00
C THR A 177 -6.72 -13.37 -6.05
N ASP A 178 -6.22 -14.48 -6.59
CA ASP A 178 -5.75 -15.63 -5.82
C ASP A 178 -4.53 -16.24 -6.53
N PRO A 179 -3.45 -16.59 -5.83
CA PRO A 179 -2.29 -17.25 -6.45
C PRO A 179 -2.66 -18.54 -7.21
N ASN A 180 -3.72 -19.24 -6.83
CA ASN A 180 -4.20 -20.42 -7.56
C ASN A 180 -4.66 -20.13 -8.99
N MET A 181 -4.92 -18.87 -9.33
CA MET A 181 -5.25 -18.48 -10.71
C MET A 181 -4.13 -18.80 -11.70
N PHE A 182 -2.87 -18.84 -11.25
CA PHE A 182 -1.71 -19.15 -12.10
C PHE A 182 -1.58 -20.63 -12.45
N PHE A 183 -2.36 -21.52 -11.83
CA PHE A 183 -2.17 -22.97 -11.97
C PHE A 183 -3.35 -23.65 -12.69
N ILE A 184 -3.06 -24.78 -13.32
CA ILE A 184 -4.07 -25.65 -13.96
C ILE A 184 -4.86 -26.37 -12.88
N LYS A 185 -4.16 -26.94 -11.89
CA LYS A 185 -4.74 -27.52 -10.67
C LYS A 185 -4.37 -26.65 -9.47
N PRO A 186 -5.31 -26.40 -8.54
CA PRO A 186 -5.04 -25.57 -7.37
C PRO A 186 -3.95 -26.20 -6.50
N TYR A 187 -3.15 -25.34 -5.90
CA TYR A 187 -2.08 -25.65 -4.97
C TYR A 187 -2.53 -25.37 -3.53
N ASP A 188 -1.98 -26.11 -2.58
CA ASP A 188 -2.29 -25.95 -1.17
C ASP A 188 -1.46 -24.82 -0.57
N LEU A 189 -2.01 -23.60 -0.61
CA LEU A 189 -1.34 -22.37 -0.15
C LEU A 189 -1.11 -22.34 1.37
N GLU A 190 -1.72 -23.24 2.15
CA GLU A 190 -1.46 -23.35 3.59
C GLU A 190 -0.15 -24.08 3.88
N LYS A 191 0.28 -24.95 2.97
CA LYS A 191 1.52 -25.71 3.10
C LYS A 191 2.73 -24.99 2.53
N GLU A 192 2.51 -24.16 1.53
CA GLU A 192 3.60 -23.57 0.78
C GLU A 192 3.25 -22.18 0.27
N LEU A 193 4.15 -21.24 0.54
CA LEU A 193 4.07 -19.88 0.01
C LEU A 193 4.43 -19.87 -1.47
N ILE A 194 3.61 -19.20 -2.27
CA ILE A 194 3.85 -18.99 -3.69
C ILE A 194 4.25 -17.54 -3.90
N GLY A 195 5.43 -17.33 -4.50
CA GLY A 195 5.88 -16.00 -4.90
C GLY A 195 4.93 -15.41 -5.93
N SER A 196 4.11 -14.45 -5.50
CA SER A 196 3.24 -13.69 -6.39
C SER A 196 3.14 -12.26 -5.93
N TYR A 197 3.13 -11.33 -6.87
CA TYR A 197 3.24 -9.91 -6.58
C TYR A 197 2.55 -9.07 -7.65
N TYR A 198 2.26 -7.81 -7.32
CA TYR A 198 1.68 -6.87 -8.26
C TYR A 198 2.74 -5.88 -8.74
N ILE A 199 2.53 -5.33 -9.93
CA ILE A 199 3.31 -4.22 -10.46
C ILE A 199 2.34 -3.12 -10.86
N LEU A 200 2.50 -1.94 -10.27
CA LEU A 200 1.78 -0.75 -10.70
C LEU A 200 2.41 -0.14 -11.96
N PRO A 201 1.62 0.45 -12.86
CA PRO A 201 2.13 0.96 -14.12
C PRO A 201 2.97 2.23 -13.91
N HIS A 202 4.25 2.18 -14.27
CA HIS A 202 5.03 3.40 -14.53
C HIS A 202 4.52 4.12 -15.79
N TYR A 203 4.09 3.36 -16.80
CA TYR A 203 3.50 3.87 -18.02
C TYR A 203 2.17 3.18 -18.32
N GLY A 204 1.18 3.95 -18.79
CA GLY A 204 -0.16 3.45 -19.05
C GLY A 204 -0.99 3.30 -17.77
N THR A 205 -1.95 2.39 -17.78
CA THR A 205 -2.92 2.23 -16.68
C THR A 205 -3.19 0.78 -16.31
N ASN A 206 -2.28 -0.13 -16.67
CA ASN A 206 -2.47 -1.55 -16.49
C ASN A 206 -1.67 -2.05 -15.29
N ILE A 207 -2.35 -2.72 -14.36
CA ILE A 207 -1.68 -3.40 -13.25
C ILE A 207 -1.41 -4.84 -13.66
N LYS A 208 -0.22 -5.35 -13.32
CA LYS A 208 0.12 -6.76 -13.51
C LYS A 208 0.03 -7.49 -12.19
N PHE A 209 -0.46 -8.72 -12.22
CA PHE A 209 -0.31 -9.70 -11.15
C PHE A 209 0.55 -10.83 -11.68
N CYS A 210 1.72 -11.02 -11.08
CA CYS A 210 2.78 -11.87 -11.59
C CYS A 210 3.01 -13.06 -10.66
N LEU A 211 3.33 -14.19 -11.27
CA LEU A 211 3.97 -15.33 -10.60
C LEU A 211 5.49 -15.11 -10.67
N ASP A 212 6.18 -15.20 -9.54
CA ASP A 212 7.61 -14.95 -9.48
C ASP A 212 8.42 -16.04 -10.19
N SER A 213 9.11 -15.65 -11.26
CA SER A 213 9.93 -16.56 -12.05
C SER A 213 11.15 -17.08 -11.29
N SER A 214 11.72 -16.28 -10.38
CA SER A 214 12.87 -16.72 -9.56
C SER A 214 12.45 -17.89 -8.69
N PHE A 215 11.33 -17.73 -7.97
CA PHE A 215 10.70 -18.81 -7.22
C PHE A 215 10.42 -20.04 -8.11
N VAL A 216 9.77 -19.88 -9.26
CA VAL A 216 9.42 -20.98 -10.16
C VAL A 216 10.66 -21.74 -10.64
N SER A 217 11.76 -21.04 -10.93
CA SER A 217 12.98 -21.64 -11.46
C SER A 217 13.57 -22.71 -10.54
N LEU A 218 13.42 -22.51 -9.23
CA LEU A 218 13.91 -23.38 -8.15
C LEU A 218 12.98 -24.59 -7.88
N ARG A 219 11.82 -24.67 -8.54
CA ARG A 219 10.84 -25.75 -8.33
C ARG A 219 11.05 -26.94 -9.26
N GLU A 220 10.50 -28.07 -8.83
CA GLU A 220 10.47 -29.31 -9.60
C GLU A 220 9.62 -29.19 -10.87
N GLU A 221 9.88 -30.09 -11.83
CA GLU A 221 9.26 -30.05 -13.15
C GLU A 221 7.74 -30.27 -13.13
N SER A 222 7.24 -31.07 -12.18
CA SER A 222 5.81 -31.27 -11.91
C SER A 222 5.10 -29.96 -11.56
N PHE A 223 5.72 -29.14 -10.71
CA PHE A 223 5.21 -27.82 -10.36
C PHE A 223 5.15 -26.91 -11.59
N LYS A 224 6.26 -26.84 -12.34
CA LYS A 224 6.38 -26.02 -13.56
C LYS A 224 5.32 -26.40 -14.60
N LYS A 225 5.09 -27.70 -14.81
CA LYS A 225 4.04 -28.22 -15.72
C LYS A 225 2.61 -27.90 -15.28
N ASN A 226 2.39 -27.58 -14.00
CA ASN A 226 1.08 -27.19 -13.49
C ASN A 226 0.80 -25.69 -13.68
N ILE A 227 1.76 -24.89 -14.15
CA ILE A 227 1.56 -23.45 -14.38
C ILE A 227 0.72 -23.25 -15.66
N LYS A 228 -0.38 -22.52 -15.52
CA LYS A 228 -1.28 -22.09 -16.60
C LYS A 228 -0.80 -20.78 -17.23
N THR A 229 -0.37 -19.82 -16.42
CA THR A 229 0.14 -18.51 -16.88
C THR A 229 1.09 -17.93 -15.83
N TYR A 230 1.94 -16.99 -16.22
CA TYR A 230 2.84 -16.26 -15.33
C TYR A 230 2.35 -14.85 -15.00
N GLU A 231 1.36 -14.34 -15.75
CA GLU A 231 0.89 -12.97 -15.60
C GLU A 231 -0.61 -12.88 -15.86
N PHE A 232 -1.27 -12.04 -15.07
CA PHE A 232 -2.59 -11.48 -15.37
C PHE A 232 -2.49 -9.97 -15.48
N THR A 233 -3.10 -9.39 -16.51
CA THR A 233 -3.17 -7.94 -16.69
C THR A 233 -4.56 -7.42 -16.31
N TYR A 234 -4.60 -6.36 -15.51
CA TYR A 234 -5.82 -5.67 -15.11
C TYR A 234 -5.87 -4.28 -15.73
N LEU A 235 -6.88 -4.04 -16.56
CA LEU A 235 -7.12 -2.77 -17.25
C LEU A 235 -7.91 -1.82 -16.36
N PHE A 236 -7.44 -0.58 -16.21
CA PHE A 236 -8.22 0.47 -15.57
C PHE A 236 -9.32 0.99 -16.51
N ASP A 237 -10.58 0.70 -16.18
CA ASP A 237 -11.76 1.28 -16.81
C ASP A 237 -11.96 2.71 -16.28
N LYS A 238 -11.58 3.71 -17.09
CA LYS A 238 -11.63 5.12 -16.71
C LYS A 238 -13.05 5.67 -16.53
N GLU A 239 -14.05 5.07 -17.17
CA GLU A 239 -15.44 5.50 -17.04
C GLU A 239 -16.03 5.00 -15.72
N LYS A 240 -15.72 3.74 -15.37
CA LYS A 240 -16.21 3.13 -14.13
C LYS A 240 -15.31 3.39 -12.92
N GLY A 241 -14.10 3.90 -13.14
CA GLY A 241 -13.09 4.10 -12.10
C GLY A 241 -12.70 2.83 -11.38
N LYS A 242 -12.57 1.70 -12.10
CA LYS A 242 -12.22 0.39 -11.52
C LYS A 242 -11.40 -0.48 -12.48
N PHE A 243 -10.76 -1.50 -11.94
CA PHE A 243 -9.95 -2.45 -12.71
C PHE A 243 -10.75 -3.67 -13.15
N LEU A 244 -10.47 -4.13 -14.36
CA LEU A 244 -11.08 -5.32 -14.96
C LEU A 244 -9.98 -6.26 -15.44
N LEU A 245 -10.14 -7.56 -15.21
CA LEU A 245 -9.23 -8.55 -15.78
C LEU A 245 -9.29 -8.49 -17.30
N LYS A 246 -8.13 -8.32 -17.95
CA LYS A 246 -8.00 -8.42 -19.39
C LYS A 246 -8.22 -9.88 -19.80
N LYS A 247 -9.26 -10.12 -20.60
CA LYS A 247 -9.52 -11.43 -21.21
C LYS A 247 -8.49 -11.75 -22.28
#